data_AF-A0A3M1V1U3-F1
#
_entry.id   AF-A0A3M1V1U3-F1
#
_cell.length_a   1.000
_cell.length_b   1.000
_cell.length_c   1.000
_cell.angle_alpha   90.00
_cell.angle_beta   90.00
_cell.angle_gamma   90.00
#
_symmetry.space_group_name_H-M   'P 1'
#
loop_
_entity.id
_entity.type
_entity.pdbx_description
1 polymer ?
#
loop_
_entity_poly.entity_id
_entity_poly.type
_entity_poly.pdbx_seq_one_letter_code
_entity_poly.pdbx_strand_id
1 'polypeptide(L)'
;MRIPITIAALVLATAAQAGERWYSQAQVDKGRKLFAENCAGCHGDQAQGLVADWKKPLANGSYPPPPLNGTAHAWHHPMAVLKRQIRVGGKPVGGVMPAFGDKLGDADMDAIIAYIQSKWPDNIYAAWSERSGLSKTPGGGALPAIQSPPAKEKADDQLRFLRRLAGDKPIGKPAPSPVKGIDQVTLDANTLYITQDGQYAFVGNLIDLKSGRNLTAEAQKKVARKLLDAFGDANKVIFRAKGKEKAVIDVLTDTSCPYCRKLHAEVPKLQQAGVTVRYIPYPRGGAQGPGYDGLRRVWCAADPAHAMTEEILGQEGKGRTNCSRAALVDEGYRLGNRLGIQGTPTIFLPDGTKIGGYLPADQLLERVQ
;
A
#
# COMPACT_ATOMS: atom_id res chain seq x y z
N MET A 1 45.33 33.55 -57.06
CA MET A 1 43.93 34.04 -56.96
C MET A 1 43.27 33.27 -55.82
N ARG A 2 42.85 33.96 -54.75
CA ARG A 2 42.23 33.38 -53.55
C ARG A 2 40.79 32.95 -53.84
N ILE A 3 40.37 31.75 -53.42
CA ILE A 3 39.02 31.51 -52.86
C ILE A 3 39.12 30.40 -51.80
N PRO A 4 38.80 30.65 -50.52
CA PRO A 4 38.70 29.61 -49.51
C PRO A 4 37.31 28.95 -49.62
N ILE A 5 37.25 27.62 -49.61
CA ILE A 5 35.98 26.88 -49.51
C ILE A 5 35.74 26.58 -48.04
N THR A 6 34.89 27.39 -47.42
CA THR A 6 34.36 27.18 -46.07
C THR A 6 33.38 26.02 -46.11
N ILE A 7 33.75 24.87 -45.54
CA ILE A 7 32.81 23.78 -45.26
C ILE A 7 32.03 24.16 -44.01
N ALA A 8 30.79 24.61 -44.19
CA ALA A 8 29.86 24.82 -43.10
C ALA A 8 29.46 23.44 -42.52
N ALA A 9 29.96 23.13 -41.33
CA ALA A 9 29.50 21.97 -40.57
C ALA A 9 28.06 22.24 -40.09
N LEU A 10 27.09 21.59 -40.74
CA LEU A 10 25.70 21.57 -40.30
C LEU A 10 25.62 20.70 -39.04
N VAL A 11 25.68 21.33 -37.86
CA VAL A 11 25.40 20.66 -36.59
C VAL A 11 23.90 20.42 -36.51
N LEU A 12 23.46 19.24 -36.96
CA LEU A 12 22.14 18.73 -36.61
C LEU A 12 22.14 18.43 -35.11
N ALA A 13 21.66 19.38 -34.32
CA ALA A 13 21.31 19.13 -32.94
C ALA A 13 20.19 18.07 -32.94
N THR A 14 20.53 16.83 -32.60
CA THR A 14 19.54 15.81 -32.29
C THR A 14 18.83 16.24 -31.01
N ALA A 15 17.65 16.82 -31.14
CA ALA A 15 16.72 16.92 -30.02
C ALA A 15 16.51 15.50 -29.48
N ALA A 16 16.89 15.28 -28.22
CA ALA A 16 16.62 14.02 -27.55
C ALA A 16 15.10 13.75 -27.62
N GLN A 17 14.72 12.66 -28.28
CA GLN A 17 13.32 12.26 -28.40
C GLN A 17 12.79 12.00 -26.97
N ALA A 18 11.92 12.88 -26.48
CA ALA A 18 11.17 12.63 -25.25
C ALA A 18 10.48 11.27 -25.38
N GLY A 19 10.66 10.40 -24.39
CA GLY A 19 10.15 9.02 -24.42
C GLY A 19 8.66 8.99 -24.79
N GLU A 20 8.33 8.15 -25.77
CA GLU A 20 6.98 8.05 -26.33
C GLU A 20 5.96 7.81 -25.21
N ARG A 21 5.01 8.75 -25.06
CA ARG A 21 3.95 8.64 -24.06
C ARG A 21 2.94 7.59 -24.53
N TRP A 22 2.27 6.87 -23.61
CA TRP A 22 1.44 5.70 -23.97
C TRP A 22 0.18 6.06 -24.77
N TYR A 23 -0.20 7.33 -24.76
CA TYR A 23 -1.39 7.85 -25.42
C TYR A 23 -1.06 8.55 -26.73
N SER A 24 -2.01 8.49 -27.65
CA SER A 24 -2.02 9.30 -28.88
C SER A 24 -2.59 10.70 -28.65
N GLN A 25 -2.30 11.63 -29.56
CA GLN A 25 -2.91 12.96 -29.54
C GLN A 25 -4.44 12.90 -29.65
N ALA A 26 -4.98 11.95 -30.43
CA ALA A 26 -6.43 11.74 -30.54
C ALA A 26 -7.07 11.35 -29.20
N GLN A 27 -6.39 10.53 -28.37
CA GLN A 27 -6.84 10.21 -27.02
C GLN A 27 -6.80 11.43 -26.10
N VAL A 28 -5.76 12.26 -26.20
CA VAL A 28 -5.66 13.53 -25.44
C VAL A 28 -6.79 14.49 -25.83
N ASP A 29 -7.09 14.62 -27.12
CA ASP A 29 -8.13 15.52 -27.62
C ASP A 29 -9.54 15.06 -27.21
N LYS A 30 -9.79 13.75 -27.30
CA LYS A 30 -11.02 13.14 -26.78
C LYS A 30 -11.12 13.34 -25.26
N GLY A 31 -10.03 13.06 -24.55
CA GLY A 31 -9.91 13.21 -23.11
C GLY A 31 -10.18 14.62 -22.63
N ARG A 32 -9.68 15.63 -23.33
CA ARG A 32 -9.91 17.04 -23.03
C ARG A 32 -11.40 17.39 -23.04
N LYS A 33 -12.15 16.93 -24.05
CA LYS A 33 -13.61 17.17 -24.16
C LYS A 33 -14.35 16.51 -23.00
N LEU A 34 -14.10 15.22 -22.79
CA LEU A 34 -14.71 14.45 -21.70
C LEU A 34 -14.37 15.03 -20.33
N PHE A 35 -13.13 15.46 -20.12
CA PHE A 35 -12.69 16.07 -18.87
C PHE A 35 -13.36 17.43 -18.64
N ALA A 36 -13.50 18.26 -19.68
CA ALA A 36 -14.22 19.53 -19.58
C ALA A 36 -15.70 19.32 -19.19
N GLU A 37 -16.36 18.32 -19.78
CA GLU A 37 -17.76 17.99 -19.51
C GLU A 37 -18.00 17.40 -18.12
N ASN A 38 -17.05 16.61 -17.60
CA ASN A 38 -17.29 15.75 -16.43
C ASN A 38 -16.45 16.09 -15.20
N CYS A 39 -15.29 16.73 -15.35
CA CYS A 39 -14.27 16.81 -14.30
C CYS A 39 -13.80 18.24 -14.00
N ALA A 40 -13.77 19.12 -15.00
CA ALA A 40 -13.21 20.46 -14.89
C ALA A 40 -13.93 21.34 -13.85
N GLY A 41 -15.23 21.13 -13.63
CA GLY A 41 -15.99 21.86 -12.61
C GLY A 41 -15.47 21.70 -11.18
N CYS A 42 -14.67 20.66 -10.90
CA CYS A 42 -14.03 20.45 -9.60
C CYS A 42 -12.51 20.52 -9.67
N HIS A 43 -11.90 20.09 -10.79
CA HIS A 43 -10.45 19.99 -10.94
C HIS A 43 -9.81 21.12 -11.77
N GLY A 44 -10.61 22.06 -12.29
CA GLY A 44 -10.17 23.13 -13.19
C GLY A 44 -9.82 22.64 -14.60
N ASP A 45 -9.92 23.51 -15.61
CA ASP A 45 -9.81 23.11 -17.03
C ASP A 45 -8.48 22.47 -17.43
N GLN A 46 -7.39 22.85 -16.78
CA GLN A 46 -6.04 22.28 -16.96
C GLN A 46 -5.71 21.23 -15.89
N ALA A 47 -6.73 20.73 -15.19
CA ALA A 47 -6.60 19.81 -14.08
C ALA A 47 -5.73 20.36 -12.92
N GLN A 48 -5.68 21.68 -12.76
CA GLN A 48 -4.82 22.40 -11.82
C GLN A 48 -5.39 22.55 -10.40
N GLY A 49 -6.63 22.10 -10.18
CA GLY A 49 -7.40 22.38 -8.97
C GLY A 49 -7.99 23.79 -8.97
N LEU A 50 -8.94 24.03 -8.07
CA LEU A 50 -9.62 25.32 -7.93
C LEU A 50 -9.18 26.13 -6.71
N VAL A 51 -8.34 25.54 -5.85
CA VAL A 51 -7.88 26.16 -4.60
C VAL A 51 -6.37 26.10 -4.51
N ALA A 52 -5.77 27.11 -3.87
CA ALA A 52 -4.33 27.22 -3.72
C ALA A 52 -3.75 26.15 -2.77
N ASP A 53 -4.41 25.91 -1.64
CA ASP A 53 -4.00 24.90 -0.65
C ASP A 53 -5.01 23.76 -0.58
N TRP A 54 -4.84 22.79 -1.48
CA TRP A 54 -5.70 21.61 -1.52
C TRP A 54 -5.50 20.65 -0.33
N LYS A 55 -4.45 20.86 0.48
CA LYS A 55 -4.14 20.05 1.67
C LYS A 55 -4.78 20.62 2.93
N LYS A 56 -5.47 21.76 2.84
CA LYS A 56 -6.25 22.32 3.94
C LYS A 56 -7.70 21.84 3.87
N PRO A 57 -8.25 21.25 4.94
CA PRO A 57 -9.67 20.94 5.01
C PRO A 57 -10.53 22.19 4.87
N LEU A 58 -11.67 22.06 4.19
CA LEU A 58 -12.74 23.04 4.13
C LEU A 58 -13.45 23.14 5.49
N ALA A 59 -14.27 24.18 5.68
CA ALA A 59 -15.01 24.39 6.93
C ALA A 59 -15.92 23.22 7.32
N ASN A 60 -16.38 22.45 6.34
CA ASN A 60 -17.18 21.24 6.54
C ASN A 60 -16.34 19.97 6.82
N GLY A 61 -15.02 20.11 7.00
CA GLY A 61 -14.08 19.02 7.27
C GLY A 61 -13.66 18.20 6.04
N SER A 62 -14.24 18.43 4.86
CA SER A 62 -13.83 17.75 3.62
C SER A 62 -12.59 18.37 3.00
N TYR A 63 -11.80 17.59 2.26
CA TYR A 63 -10.71 18.12 1.46
C TYR A 63 -11.22 18.58 0.09
N PRO A 64 -10.73 19.71 -0.43
CA PRO A 64 -11.03 20.13 -1.79
C PRO A 64 -10.48 19.12 -2.81
N PRO A 65 -11.06 19.04 -4.02
CA PRO A 65 -10.54 18.20 -5.09
C PRO A 65 -9.07 18.55 -5.38
N PRO A 66 -8.15 17.57 -5.35
CA PRO A 66 -6.74 17.86 -5.58
C PRO A 66 -6.48 18.21 -7.06
N PRO A 67 -5.42 18.99 -7.35
CA PRO A 67 -4.86 19.10 -8.69
C PRO A 67 -4.54 17.71 -9.26
N LEU A 68 -4.84 17.47 -10.52
CA LEU A 68 -4.50 16.23 -11.22
C LEU A 68 -3.38 16.45 -12.25
N ASN A 69 -2.94 17.69 -12.49
CA ASN A 69 -1.88 18.06 -13.44
C ASN A 69 -0.44 17.69 -13.03
N GLY A 70 -0.26 16.81 -12.04
CA GLY A 70 1.05 16.35 -11.58
C GLY A 70 1.64 17.13 -10.39
N THR A 71 0.95 18.18 -9.91
CA THR A 71 1.37 18.94 -8.71
C THR A 71 0.87 18.35 -7.39
N ALA A 72 -0.02 17.35 -7.44
CA ALA A 72 -0.51 16.60 -6.29
C ALA A 72 -0.19 15.09 -6.43
N HIS A 73 -0.90 14.24 -5.69
CA HIS A 73 -0.52 12.83 -5.51
C HIS A 73 -1.00 11.87 -6.62
N ALA A 74 -1.72 12.34 -7.64
CA ALA A 74 -2.31 11.47 -8.67
C ALA A 74 -1.27 10.59 -9.40
N TRP A 75 -0.05 11.10 -9.63
CA TRP A 75 1.03 10.39 -10.30
C TRP A 75 1.64 9.22 -9.48
N HIS A 76 1.29 9.09 -8.20
CA HIS A 76 1.68 7.90 -7.41
C HIS A 76 0.82 6.67 -7.72
N HIS A 77 -0.27 6.82 -8.49
CA HIS A 77 -1.23 5.74 -8.72
C HIS A 77 -1.10 5.13 -10.12
N PRO A 78 -1.13 3.80 -10.23
CA PRO A 78 -1.10 3.13 -11.53
C PRO A 78 -2.41 3.35 -12.30
N MET A 79 -2.37 3.13 -13.63
CA MET A 79 -3.50 3.33 -14.55
C MET A 79 -4.82 2.71 -14.05
N ALA A 80 -4.76 1.48 -13.56
CA ALA A 80 -5.94 0.76 -13.05
C ALA A 80 -6.58 1.45 -11.85
N VAL A 81 -5.78 2.06 -10.96
CA VAL A 81 -6.28 2.80 -9.79
C VAL A 81 -6.91 4.11 -10.22
N LEU A 82 -6.27 4.84 -11.14
CA LEU A 82 -6.84 6.07 -11.71
C LEU A 82 -8.20 5.80 -12.38
N LYS A 83 -8.27 4.76 -13.22
CA LYS A 83 -9.52 4.34 -13.88
C LYS A 83 -10.58 3.90 -12.87
N ARG A 84 -10.20 3.09 -11.87
CA ARG A 84 -11.12 2.70 -10.79
C ARG A 84 -11.68 3.91 -10.07
N GLN A 85 -10.84 4.90 -9.75
CA GLN A 85 -11.25 6.10 -9.04
C GLN A 85 -12.29 6.91 -9.84
N ILE A 86 -12.12 7.03 -11.17
CA ILE A 86 -13.12 7.64 -12.05
C ILE A 86 -14.42 6.81 -12.04
N ARG A 87 -14.30 5.48 -12.12
CA ARG A 87 -15.46 4.58 -12.15
C ARG A 87 -16.31 4.64 -10.89
N VAL A 88 -15.69 4.56 -9.70
CA VAL A 88 -16.40 4.40 -8.42
C VAL A 88 -16.49 5.67 -7.58
N GLY A 89 -15.81 6.74 -7.97
CA GLY A 89 -15.78 8.00 -7.23
C GLY A 89 -15.05 7.91 -5.88
N GLY A 90 -15.14 8.99 -5.10
CA GLY A 90 -14.47 9.15 -3.80
C GLY A 90 -15.27 8.63 -2.61
N LYS A 91 -16.59 8.45 -2.75
CA LYS A 91 -17.48 8.07 -1.64
C LYS A 91 -17.04 6.80 -0.88
N PRO A 92 -16.59 5.71 -1.53
CA PRO A 92 -16.13 4.50 -0.83
C PRO A 92 -14.92 4.71 0.08
N VAL A 93 -14.19 5.81 -0.08
CA VAL A 93 -13.01 6.17 0.71
C VAL A 93 -13.21 7.49 1.48
N GLY A 94 -14.46 7.91 1.66
CA GLY A 94 -14.81 9.12 2.42
C GLY A 94 -14.64 10.44 1.67
N GLY A 95 -14.41 10.41 0.36
CA GLY A 95 -14.32 11.58 -0.50
C GLY A 95 -15.66 11.98 -1.14
N VAL A 96 -15.68 13.16 -1.77
CA VAL A 96 -16.89 13.75 -2.40
C VAL A 96 -16.92 13.63 -3.92
N MET A 97 -15.89 13.06 -4.54
CA MET A 97 -15.84 12.86 -5.99
C MET A 97 -16.98 11.91 -6.43
N PRO A 98 -17.84 12.31 -7.39
CA PRO A 98 -18.91 11.44 -7.87
C PRO A 98 -18.36 10.24 -8.65
N ALA A 99 -19.16 9.19 -8.74
CA ALA A 99 -18.87 8.03 -9.58
C ALA A 99 -19.29 8.31 -11.03
N PHE A 100 -18.49 7.85 -12.00
CA PHE A 100 -18.78 8.02 -13.43
C PHE A 100 -18.95 6.69 -14.18
N GLY A 101 -18.97 5.55 -13.48
CA GLY A 101 -19.09 4.23 -14.08
C GLY A 101 -20.34 4.03 -14.95
N ASP A 102 -21.43 4.74 -14.65
CA ASP A 102 -22.68 4.68 -15.42
C ASP A 102 -22.71 5.63 -16.62
N LYS A 103 -21.72 6.52 -16.74
CA LYS A 103 -21.65 7.57 -17.78
C LYS A 103 -20.48 7.40 -18.75
N LEU A 104 -19.39 6.79 -18.30
CA LEU A 104 -18.14 6.70 -19.06
C LEU A 104 -17.72 5.23 -19.23
N GLY A 105 -17.40 4.85 -20.46
CA GLY A 105 -16.79 3.55 -20.75
C GLY A 105 -15.29 3.54 -20.47
N ASP A 106 -14.67 2.36 -20.51
CA ASP A 106 -13.24 2.18 -20.24
C ASP A 106 -12.35 3.03 -21.14
N ALA A 107 -12.69 3.14 -22.42
CA ALA A 107 -11.95 3.94 -23.39
C ALA A 107 -12.11 5.46 -23.15
N ASP A 108 -13.23 5.89 -22.59
CA ASP A 108 -13.46 7.29 -22.22
C ASP A 108 -12.63 7.65 -20.98
N MET A 109 -12.60 6.75 -19.99
CA MET A 109 -11.76 6.91 -18.82
C MET A 109 -10.27 6.91 -19.19
N ASP A 110 -9.83 6.06 -20.11
CA ASP A 110 -8.46 6.11 -20.63
C ASP A 110 -8.15 7.44 -21.32
N ALA A 111 -9.06 7.94 -22.16
CA ALA A 111 -8.88 9.24 -22.80
C ALA A 111 -8.78 10.38 -21.77
N ILE A 112 -9.63 10.38 -20.74
CA ILE A 112 -9.54 11.34 -19.63
C ILE A 112 -8.18 11.26 -18.93
N ILE A 113 -7.69 10.06 -18.63
CA ILE A 113 -6.38 9.89 -17.99
C ILE A 113 -5.25 10.36 -18.92
N ALA A 114 -5.34 10.09 -20.22
CA ALA A 114 -4.39 10.61 -21.21
C ALA A 114 -4.33 12.14 -21.17
N TYR A 115 -5.48 12.82 -21.11
CA TYR A 115 -5.53 14.27 -20.97
C TYR A 115 -4.90 14.77 -19.66
N ILE A 116 -5.21 14.15 -18.53
CA ILE A 116 -4.63 14.49 -17.23
C ILE A 116 -3.10 14.37 -17.30
N GLN A 117 -2.61 13.24 -17.83
CA GLN A 117 -1.19 12.96 -17.92
C GLN A 117 -0.46 13.82 -18.95
N SER A 118 -1.18 14.34 -19.97
CA SER A 118 -0.64 15.34 -20.89
C SER A 118 -0.32 16.67 -20.22
N LYS A 119 -0.81 16.91 -19.00
CA LYS A 119 -0.46 18.09 -18.20
C LYS A 119 0.73 17.84 -17.28
N TRP A 120 1.20 16.59 -17.17
CA TRP A 120 2.32 16.27 -16.30
C TRP A 120 3.64 16.70 -16.93
N PRO A 121 4.51 17.37 -16.17
CA PRO A 121 5.90 17.57 -16.56
C PRO A 121 6.58 16.24 -16.91
N ASP A 122 7.55 16.26 -17.84
CA ASP A 122 8.17 15.03 -18.35
C ASP A 122 8.83 14.19 -17.24
N ASN A 123 9.43 14.81 -16.23
CA ASN A 123 10.00 14.11 -15.08
C ASN A 123 8.94 13.39 -14.23
N ILE A 124 7.75 13.98 -14.06
CA ILE A 124 6.63 13.36 -13.34
C ILE A 124 6.04 12.22 -14.17
N TYR A 125 5.87 12.43 -15.47
CA TYR A 125 5.40 11.39 -16.37
C TYR A 125 6.38 10.21 -16.44
N ALA A 126 7.68 10.46 -16.52
CA ALA A 126 8.73 9.44 -16.50
C ALA A 126 8.70 8.65 -15.19
N ALA A 127 8.61 9.34 -14.04
CA ALA A 127 8.51 8.71 -12.73
C ALA A 127 7.25 7.85 -12.57
N TRP A 128 6.12 8.26 -13.17
CA TRP A 128 4.92 7.44 -13.21
C TRP A 128 5.05 6.25 -14.17
N SER A 129 5.65 6.46 -15.35
CA SER A 129 5.84 5.44 -16.39
C SER A 129 6.73 4.30 -15.88
N GLU A 130 7.83 4.64 -15.19
CA GLU A 130 8.71 3.68 -14.54
C GLU A 130 7.95 2.87 -13.46
N ARG A 131 7.23 3.54 -12.56
CA ARG A 131 6.43 2.88 -11.52
C ARG A 131 5.27 2.04 -12.07
N SER A 132 4.75 2.43 -13.24
CA SER A 132 3.65 1.74 -13.91
C SER A 132 4.13 0.65 -14.88
N GLY A 133 5.45 0.44 -15.00
CA GLY A 133 6.03 -0.60 -15.86
C GLY A 133 5.93 -0.32 -17.37
N LEU A 134 5.81 0.95 -17.77
CA LEU A 134 5.68 1.37 -19.17
C LEU A 134 6.99 1.87 -19.80
N SER A 135 8.07 2.07 -19.02
CA SER A 135 9.35 2.53 -19.58
C SER A 135 10.11 1.39 -20.25
N LYS A 136 10.49 1.60 -21.52
CA LYS A 136 11.39 0.73 -22.28
C LYS A 136 12.81 1.26 -22.12
N THR A 137 13.70 0.56 -21.42
CA THR A 137 15.14 0.82 -21.49
C THR A 137 15.69 0.23 -22.80
N PRO A 138 16.64 0.88 -23.51
CA PRO A 138 17.10 0.42 -24.83
C PRO A 138 18.11 -0.71 -24.65
N GLY A 139 17.71 -1.92 -25.03
CA GLY A 139 18.59 -3.10 -25.01
C GLY A 139 17.90 -4.43 -25.32
N GLY A 140 16.79 -4.43 -26.06
CA GLY A 140 16.05 -5.64 -26.40
C GLY A 140 15.94 -5.80 -27.92
N GLY A 141 16.65 -6.79 -28.47
CA GLY A 141 16.34 -7.32 -29.80
C GLY A 141 14.88 -7.77 -29.88
N ALA A 142 14.32 -7.75 -31.09
CA ALA A 142 12.94 -8.06 -31.38
C ALA A 142 12.45 -9.33 -30.66
N LEU A 143 11.32 -9.22 -29.96
CA LEU A 143 10.61 -10.38 -29.43
C LEU A 143 10.11 -11.23 -30.61
N PRO A 144 10.40 -12.55 -30.64
CA PRO A 144 9.80 -13.42 -31.62
C PRO A 144 8.31 -13.58 -31.35
N ALA A 145 7.55 -13.89 -32.40
CA ALA A 145 6.12 -14.13 -32.36
C ALA A 145 5.75 -15.17 -31.29
N ILE A 146 4.61 -14.94 -30.65
CA ILE A 146 4.06 -15.73 -29.55
C ILE A 146 3.77 -17.14 -30.06
N GLN A 147 4.62 -18.10 -29.70
CA GLN A 147 4.28 -19.52 -29.70
C GLN A 147 3.90 -19.91 -28.26
N SER A 148 2.87 -20.72 -28.11
CA SER A 148 2.46 -21.26 -26.81
C SER A 148 3.65 -21.94 -26.12
N PRO A 149 3.90 -21.70 -24.82
CA PRO A 149 5.04 -22.29 -24.14
C PRO A 149 4.86 -23.81 -24.01
N PRO A 150 5.97 -24.58 -24.08
CA PRO A 150 5.93 -26.02 -23.85
C PRO A 150 5.59 -26.32 -22.39
N ALA A 151 5.03 -27.51 -22.16
CA ALA A 151 4.59 -27.94 -20.84
C ALA A 151 5.75 -28.08 -19.83
N LYS A 152 5.52 -27.51 -18.64
CA LYS A 152 6.27 -27.69 -17.37
C LYS A 152 7.70 -27.14 -17.35
N GLU A 153 7.82 -25.83 -17.18
CA GLU A 153 9.06 -25.19 -16.71
C GLU A 153 9.28 -25.41 -15.20
N LYS A 154 10.54 -25.42 -14.77
CA LYS A 154 10.92 -25.63 -13.36
C LYS A 154 10.46 -24.46 -12.47
N ALA A 155 10.15 -24.72 -11.20
CA ALA A 155 9.63 -23.72 -10.26
C ALA A 155 10.53 -22.47 -10.08
N ASP A 156 11.85 -22.58 -10.29
CA ASP A 156 12.76 -21.43 -10.23
C ASP A 156 12.61 -20.47 -11.41
N ASP A 157 12.16 -20.96 -12.57
CA ASP A 157 11.96 -20.16 -13.77
C ASP A 157 10.64 -19.38 -13.70
N GLN A 158 9.60 -19.98 -13.10
CA GLN A 158 8.30 -19.37 -12.84
C GLN A 158 8.39 -18.13 -11.93
N LEU A 159 9.38 -18.08 -11.04
CA LEU A 159 9.56 -16.99 -10.09
C LEU A 159 10.51 -15.88 -10.58
N ARG A 160 11.17 -16.01 -11.74
CA ARG A 160 12.16 -15.02 -12.20
C ARG A 160 11.61 -13.60 -12.25
N PHE A 161 10.43 -13.42 -12.82
CA PHE A 161 9.79 -12.11 -12.91
C PHE A 161 9.33 -11.60 -11.54
N LEU A 162 8.81 -12.49 -10.70
CA LEU A 162 8.42 -12.12 -9.34
C LEU A 162 9.59 -11.71 -8.48
N ARG A 163 10.75 -12.35 -8.60
CA ARG A 163 11.99 -11.93 -7.91
C ARG A 163 12.42 -10.52 -8.31
N ARG A 164 12.30 -10.17 -9.60
CA ARG A 164 12.57 -8.80 -10.07
C ARG A 164 11.60 -7.77 -9.49
N LEU A 165 10.31 -8.11 -9.40
CA LEU A 165 9.27 -7.21 -8.87
C LEU A 165 9.30 -7.10 -7.33
N ALA A 166 9.60 -8.20 -6.65
CA ALA A 166 9.63 -8.29 -5.20
C ALA A 166 10.89 -7.65 -4.59
N GLY A 167 11.96 -7.46 -5.38
CA GLY A 167 13.26 -7.05 -4.88
C GLY A 167 13.78 -8.04 -3.84
N ASP A 168 14.25 -7.52 -2.71
CA ASP A 168 14.82 -8.32 -1.61
C ASP A 168 13.78 -9.02 -0.73
N LYS A 169 12.48 -8.90 -1.05
CA LYS A 169 11.43 -9.50 -0.22
C LYS A 169 11.49 -11.04 -0.30
N PRO A 170 11.36 -11.74 0.85
CA PRO A 170 11.29 -13.19 0.87
C PRO A 170 10.11 -13.72 0.05
N ILE A 171 10.42 -14.54 -0.96
CA ILE A 171 9.44 -15.26 -1.79
C ILE A 171 9.40 -16.72 -1.34
N GLY A 172 8.22 -17.21 -0.97
CA GLY A 172 7.97 -18.61 -0.66
C GLY A 172 8.00 -19.48 -1.92
N LYS A 173 8.21 -20.79 -1.75
CA LYS A 173 8.09 -21.74 -2.86
C LYS A 173 6.63 -21.78 -3.36
N PRO A 174 6.39 -21.87 -4.69
CA PRO A 174 5.05 -22.08 -5.21
C PRO A 174 4.46 -23.36 -4.62
N ALA A 175 3.19 -23.27 -4.23
CA ALA A 175 2.40 -24.41 -3.75
C ALA A 175 1.11 -24.50 -4.57
N PRO A 176 0.62 -25.70 -4.91
CA PRO A 176 -0.62 -25.85 -5.67
C PRO A 176 -1.80 -25.15 -4.99
N SER A 177 -2.63 -24.45 -5.77
CA SER A 177 -3.94 -24.01 -5.32
C SER A 177 -5.04 -25.01 -5.73
N PRO A 178 -6.26 -24.92 -5.18
CA PRO A 178 -7.40 -25.71 -5.65
C PRO A 178 -7.83 -25.39 -7.09
N VAL A 179 -7.37 -24.28 -7.68
CA VAL A 179 -7.65 -23.92 -9.07
C VAL A 179 -6.60 -24.55 -9.98
N LYS A 180 -7.04 -25.40 -10.90
CA LYS A 180 -6.15 -26.10 -11.85
C LYS A 180 -5.32 -25.08 -12.63
N GLY A 181 -4.01 -25.30 -12.70
CA GLY A 181 -3.08 -24.46 -13.45
C GLY A 181 -2.66 -23.18 -12.72
N ILE A 182 -3.07 -22.99 -11.47
CA ILE A 182 -2.69 -21.84 -10.65
C ILE A 182 -2.05 -22.31 -9.35
N ASP A 183 -0.84 -21.83 -9.09
CA ASP A 183 -0.13 -22.01 -7.83
C ASP A 183 -0.24 -20.75 -6.98
N GLN A 184 -0.20 -20.91 -5.67
CA GLN A 184 -0.10 -19.81 -4.71
C GLN A 184 1.35 -19.65 -4.26
N VAL A 185 1.77 -18.40 -4.10
CA VAL A 185 3.11 -18.00 -3.67
C VAL A 185 2.96 -17.01 -2.53
N THR A 186 3.70 -17.24 -1.45
CA THR A 186 3.76 -16.31 -0.34
C THR A 186 4.81 -15.24 -0.61
N LEU A 187 4.45 -13.96 -0.45
CA LEU A 187 5.36 -12.83 -0.47
C LEU A 187 5.20 -12.06 0.85
N ASP A 188 6.17 -12.21 1.75
CA ASP A 188 6.04 -11.84 3.16
C ASP A 188 4.80 -12.48 3.84
N ALA A 189 3.82 -11.70 4.29
CA ALA A 189 2.55 -12.21 4.80
C ALA A 189 1.41 -12.18 3.76
N ASN A 190 1.71 -11.73 2.54
CA ASN A 190 0.73 -11.66 1.46
C ASN A 190 0.78 -12.94 0.62
N THR A 191 -0.32 -13.18 -0.08
CA THR A 191 -0.44 -14.30 -1.01
C THR A 191 -0.68 -13.72 -2.40
N LEU A 192 0.11 -14.22 -3.34
CA LEU A 192 0.00 -13.97 -4.76
C LEU A 192 -0.31 -15.30 -5.44
N TYR A 193 -1.03 -15.25 -6.55
CA TYR A 193 -1.28 -16.39 -7.40
C TYR A 193 -0.50 -16.26 -8.70
N ILE A 194 0.06 -17.37 -9.17
CA ILE A 194 0.75 -17.47 -10.45
C ILE A 194 0.18 -18.60 -11.28
N THR A 195 0.16 -18.43 -12.60
CA THR A 195 -0.10 -19.55 -13.49
C THR A 195 1.09 -20.52 -13.49
N GLN A 196 0.84 -21.82 -13.68
CA GLN A 196 1.88 -22.86 -13.68
C GLN A 196 2.84 -22.77 -14.88
N ASP A 197 2.54 -21.98 -15.89
CA ASP A 197 3.48 -21.60 -16.94
C ASP A 197 4.35 -20.38 -16.55
N GLY A 198 4.13 -19.80 -15.36
CA GLY A 198 4.87 -18.63 -14.86
C GLY A 198 4.60 -17.33 -15.61
N GLN A 199 3.69 -17.33 -16.58
CA GLN A 199 3.46 -16.18 -17.47
C GLN A 199 2.67 -15.06 -16.81
N TYR A 200 1.74 -15.41 -15.92
CA TYR A 200 0.81 -14.46 -15.30
C TYR A 200 0.84 -14.56 -13.77
N ALA A 201 0.62 -13.41 -13.13
CA ALA A 201 0.48 -13.30 -11.69
C ALA A 201 -0.68 -12.37 -11.34
N PHE A 202 -1.39 -12.65 -10.25
CA PHE A 202 -2.45 -11.79 -9.75
C PHE A 202 -2.52 -11.79 -8.22
N VAL A 203 -3.00 -10.68 -7.67
CA VAL A 203 -3.27 -10.48 -6.25
C VAL A 203 -4.77 -10.42 -6.05
N GLY A 204 -5.28 -11.15 -5.06
CA GLY A 204 -6.70 -11.15 -4.75
C GLY A 204 -7.07 -12.24 -3.75
N ASN A 205 -8.37 -12.41 -3.54
CA ASN A 205 -8.90 -13.47 -2.71
C ASN A 205 -9.36 -14.65 -3.57
N LEU A 206 -8.90 -15.84 -3.24
CA LEU A 206 -9.44 -17.10 -3.72
C LEU A 206 -10.55 -17.55 -2.77
N ILE A 207 -11.79 -17.39 -3.22
CA ILE A 207 -12.98 -17.82 -2.49
C ILE A 207 -13.44 -19.16 -3.04
N ASP A 208 -13.53 -20.17 -2.18
CA ASP A 208 -14.22 -21.41 -2.52
C ASP A 208 -15.73 -21.16 -2.46
N LEU A 209 -16.38 -21.14 -3.62
CA LEU A 209 -17.82 -20.84 -3.71
C LEU A 209 -18.70 -21.96 -3.14
N LYS A 210 -18.18 -23.18 -2.94
CA LYS A 210 -18.95 -24.27 -2.33
C LYS A 210 -19.10 -24.08 -0.83
N SER A 211 -18.02 -23.66 -0.16
CA SER A 211 -17.99 -23.46 1.29
C SER A 211 -18.12 -22.00 1.72
N GLY A 212 -18.00 -21.05 0.80
CA GLY A 212 -17.90 -19.62 1.08
C GLY A 212 -16.56 -19.19 1.70
N ARG A 213 -15.60 -20.11 1.84
CA ARG A 213 -14.34 -19.86 2.55
C ARG A 213 -13.36 -19.06 1.70
N ASN A 214 -12.72 -18.07 2.33
CA ASN A 214 -11.61 -17.34 1.72
C ASN A 214 -10.28 -18.06 2.00
N LEU A 215 -9.84 -18.88 1.05
CA LEU A 215 -8.63 -19.69 1.16
C LEU A 215 -7.36 -18.82 1.24
N THR A 216 -7.37 -17.66 0.59
CA THR A 216 -6.27 -16.68 0.70
C THR A 216 -6.14 -16.17 2.13
N ALA A 217 -7.26 -15.73 2.73
CA ALA A 217 -7.25 -15.22 4.09
C ALA A 217 -6.77 -16.30 5.07
N GLU A 218 -7.20 -17.54 4.91
CA GLU A 218 -6.73 -18.65 5.75
C GLU A 218 -5.22 -18.91 5.64
N ALA A 219 -4.66 -18.82 4.44
CA ALA A 219 -3.21 -18.92 4.24
C ALA A 219 -2.47 -17.75 4.92
N GLN A 220 -2.98 -16.52 4.75
CA GLN A 220 -2.41 -15.31 5.34
C GLN A 220 -2.44 -15.34 6.87
N LYS A 221 -3.53 -15.83 7.47
CA LYS A 221 -3.67 -16.00 8.94
C LYS A 221 -2.53 -16.84 9.51
N LYS A 222 -2.24 -18.00 8.89
CA LYS A 222 -1.17 -18.91 9.33
C LYS A 222 0.21 -18.26 9.24
N VAL A 223 0.47 -17.54 8.15
CA VAL A 223 1.74 -16.83 7.97
C VAL A 223 1.87 -15.69 8.97
N ALA A 224 0.82 -14.89 9.17
CA ALA A 224 0.79 -13.81 10.14
C ALA A 224 1.08 -14.32 11.56
N ARG A 225 0.42 -15.42 11.97
CA ARG A 225 0.66 -16.05 13.27
C ARG A 225 2.12 -16.44 13.45
N LYS A 226 2.70 -17.14 12.45
CA LYS A 226 4.12 -17.52 12.47
C LYS A 226 5.07 -16.32 12.60
N LEU A 227 4.79 -15.21 11.91
CA LEU A 227 5.61 -14.01 11.98
C LEU A 227 5.50 -13.31 13.35
N LEU A 228 4.29 -13.24 13.91
CA LEU A 228 4.04 -12.66 15.23
C LEU A 228 4.64 -13.50 16.37
N ASP A 229 4.69 -14.82 16.19
CA ASP A 229 5.35 -15.74 17.14
C ASP A 229 6.87 -15.62 17.06
N ALA A 230 7.41 -15.49 15.84
CA ALA A 230 8.84 -15.29 15.62
C ALA A 230 9.37 -13.96 16.20
N PHE A 231 8.52 -12.95 16.36
CA PHE A 231 8.89 -11.71 17.07
C PHE A 231 9.18 -11.96 18.55
N GLY A 232 8.58 -12.99 19.15
CA GLY A 232 8.82 -13.40 20.53
C GLY A 232 8.10 -12.55 21.58
N ASP A 233 7.56 -13.20 22.61
CA ASP A 233 6.77 -12.50 23.64
C ASP A 233 7.63 -11.62 24.55
N ALA A 234 8.91 -11.95 24.76
CA ALA A 234 9.86 -11.14 25.52
C ALA A 234 10.14 -9.76 24.85
N ASN A 235 9.79 -9.61 23.58
CA ASN A 235 9.96 -8.38 22.82
C ASN A 235 8.69 -7.52 22.77
N LYS A 236 7.58 -7.99 23.36
CA LYS A 236 6.28 -7.31 23.37
C LYS A 236 6.04 -6.60 24.70
N VAL A 237 5.17 -5.60 24.70
CA VAL A 237 4.62 -5.02 25.94
C VAL A 237 3.29 -5.71 26.24
N ILE A 238 3.20 -6.40 27.39
CA ILE A 238 2.10 -7.33 27.68
C ILE A 238 1.21 -6.79 28.78
N PHE A 239 -0.07 -6.57 28.45
CA PHE A 239 -1.15 -6.31 29.38
C PHE A 239 -1.92 -7.62 29.60
N ARG A 240 -1.56 -8.34 30.67
CA ARG A 240 -2.11 -9.69 30.95
C ARG A 240 -3.58 -9.65 31.36
N ALA A 241 -4.32 -10.66 30.95
CA ALA A 241 -5.67 -10.94 31.43
C ALA A 241 -5.72 -10.95 32.97
N LYS A 242 -6.84 -10.50 33.54
CA LYS A 242 -7.16 -10.64 34.96
C LYS A 242 -7.98 -11.93 35.13
N GLY A 243 -7.55 -12.81 36.03
CA GLY A 243 -8.18 -14.11 36.22
C GLY A 243 -7.79 -15.11 35.12
N LYS A 244 -8.74 -15.96 34.70
CA LYS A 244 -8.49 -16.99 33.68
C LYS A 244 -8.30 -16.35 32.30
N GLU A 245 -7.13 -16.58 31.69
CA GLU A 245 -6.86 -16.18 30.31
C GLU A 245 -7.73 -17.00 29.35
N LYS A 246 -8.53 -16.29 28.54
CA LYS A 246 -9.42 -16.85 27.51
C LYS A 246 -8.84 -16.67 26.12
N ALA A 247 -8.17 -15.54 25.87
CA ALA A 247 -7.60 -15.24 24.56
C ALA A 247 -6.37 -14.33 24.68
N VAL A 248 -5.51 -14.40 23.68
CA VAL A 248 -4.33 -13.53 23.54
C VAL A 248 -4.39 -12.86 22.16
N ILE A 249 -4.34 -11.54 22.14
CA ILE A 249 -4.29 -10.75 20.91
C ILE A 249 -2.94 -10.04 20.78
N ASP A 250 -2.44 -9.92 19.55
CA ASP A 250 -1.30 -9.05 19.25
C ASP A 250 -1.80 -7.76 18.59
N VAL A 251 -1.23 -6.62 19.00
CA VAL A 251 -1.65 -5.32 18.49
C VAL A 251 -0.42 -4.52 18.06
N LEU A 252 -0.36 -4.19 16.77
CA LEU A 252 0.62 -3.23 16.27
C LEU A 252 0.10 -1.82 16.54
N THR A 253 0.85 -1.06 17.35
CA THR A 253 0.40 0.20 17.95
C THR A 253 1.40 1.34 17.73
N ASP A 254 0.88 2.56 17.79
CA ASP A 254 1.63 3.82 17.63
C ASP A 254 1.18 4.79 18.73
N THR A 255 2.11 5.32 19.52
CA THR A 255 1.81 6.26 20.62
C THR A 255 1.20 7.57 20.11
N SER A 256 1.46 7.95 18.86
CA SER A 256 0.89 9.14 18.22
C SER A 256 -0.49 8.93 17.60
N CYS A 257 -1.04 7.70 17.63
CA CYS A 257 -2.28 7.38 16.94
C CYS A 257 -3.52 7.56 17.86
N PRO A 258 -4.49 8.43 17.50
CA PRO A 258 -5.69 8.64 18.30
C PRO A 258 -6.54 7.37 18.51
N TYR A 259 -6.56 6.47 17.54
CA TYR A 259 -7.29 5.19 17.65
C TYR A 259 -6.55 4.17 18.52
N CYS A 260 -5.21 4.22 18.57
CA CYS A 260 -4.44 3.41 19.52
C CYS A 260 -4.75 3.86 20.95
N ARG A 261 -4.89 5.16 21.17
CA ARG A 261 -5.36 5.72 22.45
C ARG A 261 -6.75 5.24 22.84
N LYS A 262 -7.71 5.22 21.88
CA LYS A 262 -9.05 4.67 22.13
C LYS A 262 -9.00 3.20 22.53
N LEU A 263 -8.28 2.36 21.79
CA LEU A 263 -8.11 0.95 22.13
C LEU A 263 -7.48 0.77 23.50
N HIS A 264 -6.43 1.54 23.80
CA HIS A 264 -5.69 1.44 25.04
C HIS A 264 -6.53 1.80 26.27
N ALA A 265 -7.40 2.82 26.16
CA ALA A 265 -8.35 3.17 27.21
C ALA A 265 -9.31 2.01 27.56
N GLU A 266 -9.54 1.07 26.64
CA GLU A 266 -10.41 -0.10 26.83
C GLU A 266 -9.64 -1.38 27.18
N VAL A 267 -8.30 -1.37 27.21
CA VAL A 267 -7.49 -2.53 27.61
C VAL A 267 -7.87 -3.05 29.01
N PRO A 268 -8.14 -2.23 30.03
CA PRO A 268 -8.59 -2.74 31.33
C PRO A 268 -9.86 -3.60 31.23
N LYS A 269 -10.80 -3.23 30.36
CA LYS A 269 -12.04 -4.00 30.11
C LYS A 269 -11.73 -5.34 29.43
N LEU A 270 -10.84 -5.35 28.45
CA LEU A 270 -10.36 -6.59 27.82
C LEU A 270 -9.66 -7.51 28.82
N GLN A 271 -8.79 -6.96 29.66
CA GLN A 271 -8.11 -7.74 30.71
C GLN A 271 -9.10 -8.36 31.69
N GLN A 272 -10.10 -7.60 32.16
CA GLN A 272 -11.17 -8.10 33.03
C GLN A 272 -11.99 -9.21 32.39
N ALA A 273 -12.20 -9.17 31.07
CA ALA A 273 -12.92 -10.19 30.32
C ALA A 273 -12.09 -11.47 30.07
N GLY A 274 -10.80 -11.49 30.45
CA GLY A 274 -9.89 -12.61 30.27
C GLY A 274 -9.01 -12.51 29.03
N VAL A 275 -8.87 -11.34 28.41
CA VAL A 275 -8.05 -11.15 27.20
C VAL A 275 -6.71 -10.51 27.54
N THR A 276 -5.62 -11.16 27.13
CA THR A 276 -4.26 -10.59 27.18
C THR A 276 -3.99 -9.80 25.90
N VAL A 277 -3.53 -8.56 26.05
CA VAL A 277 -3.16 -7.68 24.93
C VAL A 277 -1.64 -7.55 24.87
N ARG A 278 -1.03 -7.99 23.76
CA ARG A 278 0.41 -7.90 23.52
C ARG A 278 0.70 -6.84 22.46
N TYR A 279 1.35 -5.75 22.85
CA TYR A 279 1.72 -4.69 21.92
C TYR A 279 3.05 -4.94 21.22
N ILE A 280 3.06 -4.65 19.92
CA ILE A 280 4.22 -4.62 19.04
C ILE A 280 4.35 -3.18 18.53
N PRO A 281 5.56 -2.58 18.52
CA PRO A 281 5.73 -1.18 18.14
C PRO A 281 5.59 -1.03 16.62
N TYR A 282 4.78 -0.05 16.18
CA TYR A 282 4.63 0.28 14.76
C TYR A 282 4.46 1.80 14.57
N PRO A 283 5.57 2.57 14.51
CA PRO A 283 5.52 3.99 14.20
C PRO A 283 5.10 4.19 12.74
N ARG A 284 3.92 4.79 12.48
CA ARG A 284 3.36 4.87 11.11
C ARG A 284 4.26 5.60 10.10
N GLY A 285 5.11 6.52 10.57
CA GLY A 285 6.12 7.23 9.77
C GLY A 285 7.53 6.64 9.84
N GLY A 286 7.69 5.41 10.34
CA GLY A 286 9.00 4.84 10.64
C GLY A 286 9.78 5.70 11.64
N ALA A 287 11.10 5.78 11.48
CA ALA A 287 11.98 6.58 12.32
C ALA A 287 11.71 8.10 12.29
N GLN A 288 10.98 8.59 11.28
CA GLN A 288 10.59 10.00 11.15
C GLN A 288 9.18 10.27 11.68
N GLY A 289 8.47 9.23 12.13
CA GLY A 289 7.09 9.34 12.60
C GLY A 289 7.01 9.94 14.00
N PRO A 290 5.93 10.70 14.31
CA PRO A 290 5.78 11.37 15.61
C PRO A 290 5.68 10.41 16.81
N GLY A 291 5.35 9.13 16.59
CA GLY A 291 5.32 8.12 17.65
C GLY A 291 6.62 7.33 17.84
N TYR A 292 7.65 7.59 17.04
CA TYR A 292 8.89 6.80 17.07
C TYR A 292 9.59 6.90 18.42
N ASP A 293 9.87 8.11 18.89
CA ASP A 293 10.55 8.32 20.16
C ASP A 293 9.70 7.87 21.35
N GLY A 294 8.38 8.05 21.30
CA GLY A 294 7.47 7.55 22.34
C GLY A 294 7.58 6.04 22.49
N LEU A 295 7.50 5.29 21.39
CA LEU A 295 7.68 3.83 21.42
C LEU A 295 9.09 3.43 21.91
N ARG A 296 10.14 4.17 21.56
CA ARG A 296 11.49 3.91 22.09
C ARG A 296 11.56 4.11 23.61
N ARG A 297 10.94 5.16 24.14
CA ARG A 297 10.85 5.38 25.59
C ARG A 297 10.12 4.23 26.28
N VAL A 298 9.01 3.77 25.72
CA VAL A 298 8.28 2.60 26.23
C VAL A 298 9.19 1.37 26.31
N TRP A 299 9.88 1.02 25.23
CA TRP A 299 10.72 -0.20 25.20
C TRP A 299 12.01 -0.09 26.01
N CYS A 300 12.45 1.13 26.32
CA CYS A 300 13.61 1.39 27.18
C CYS A 300 13.27 1.56 28.66
N ALA A 301 11.99 1.63 29.03
CA ALA A 301 11.54 1.79 30.40
C ALA A 301 11.79 0.53 31.23
N ALA A 302 11.93 0.71 32.55
CA ALA A 302 11.99 -0.39 33.50
C ALA A 302 10.64 -1.13 33.60
N ASP A 303 9.54 -0.38 33.50
CA ASP A 303 8.18 -0.91 33.36
C ASP A 303 7.58 -0.45 32.01
N PRO A 304 7.73 -1.26 30.95
CA PRO A 304 7.17 -0.93 29.64
C PRO A 304 5.64 -0.83 29.61
N ALA A 305 4.91 -1.53 30.48
CA ALA A 305 3.44 -1.47 30.49
C ALA A 305 2.95 -0.15 31.07
N HIS A 306 3.58 0.30 32.16
CA HIS A 306 3.32 1.63 32.71
C HIS A 306 3.69 2.73 31.71
N ALA A 307 4.90 2.68 31.14
CA ALA A 307 5.36 3.67 30.17
C ALA A 307 4.48 3.71 28.90
N MET A 308 4.00 2.56 28.42
CA MET A 308 3.07 2.50 27.30
C MET A 308 1.77 3.27 27.61
N THR A 309 1.26 3.14 28.83
CA THR A 309 0.05 3.83 29.27
C THR A 309 0.25 5.34 29.27
N GLU A 310 1.35 5.83 29.84
CA GLU A 310 1.69 7.26 29.86
C GLU A 310 1.81 7.82 28.43
N GLU A 311 2.62 7.18 27.59
CA GLU A 311 2.91 7.64 26.22
C GLU A 311 1.66 7.63 25.32
N ILE A 312 0.85 6.57 25.37
CA ILE A 312 -0.37 6.49 24.54
C ILE A 312 -1.44 7.49 25.01
N LEU A 313 -1.55 7.73 26.32
CA LEU A 313 -2.53 8.68 26.86
C LEU A 313 -2.07 10.15 26.73
N GLY A 314 -0.88 10.41 26.19
CA GLY A 314 -0.38 11.75 25.92
C GLY A 314 0.26 12.43 27.14
N GLN A 315 0.66 11.64 28.14
CA GLN A 315 1.55 12.10 29.19
C GLN A 315 2.97 11.97 28.61
N GLU A 316 3.66 13.08 28.36
CA GLU A 316 5.03 13.03 27.83
C GLU A 316 5.92 12.22 28.79
N GLY A 317 6.33 11.03 28.36
CA GLY A 317 7.19 10.19 29.16
C GLY A 317 8.59 10.78 29.24
N LYS A 318 9.14 10.85 30.45
CA LYS A 318 10.50 11.36 30.71
C LYS A 318 11.59 10.28 30.52
N GLY A 319 11.31 9.29 29.68
CA GLY A 319 12.17 8.12 29.46
C GLY A 319 13.33 8.37 28.50
N ARG A 320 14.39 7.55 28.62
CA ARG A 320 15.46 7.49 27.63
C ARG A 320 14.96 6.84 26.34
N THR A 321 15.41 7.31 25.19
CA THR A 321 15.14 6.71 23.87
C THR A 321 16.28 5.82 23.37
N ASN A 322 17.42 5.80 24.07
CA ASN A 322 18.59 5.04 23.68
C ASN A 322 18.88 3.92 24.68
N CYS A 323 18.61 2.68 24.27
CA CYS A 323 18.92 1.46 25.00
C CYS A 323 18.96 0.29 24.01
N SER A 324 19.45 -0.88 24.45
CA SER A 324 19.50 -2.09 23.62
C SER A 324 18.14 -2.50 23.05
N ARG A 325 17.06 -2.34 23.82
CA ARG A 325 15.69 -2.70 23.41
C ARG A 325 15.06 -1.71 22.42
N ALA A 326 15.66 -0.54 22.21
CA ALA A 326 15.09 0.46 21.31
C ALA A 326 15.06 -0.01 19.84
N ALA A 327 15.98 -0.91 19.46
CA ALA A 327 16.00 -1.55 18.13
C ALA A 327 14.73 -2.36 17.82
N LEU A 328 14.00 -2.82 18.86
CA LEU A 328 12.74 -3.54 18.69
C LEU A 328 11.65 -2.68 18.05
N VAL A 329 11.77 -1.35 18.11
CA VAL A 329 10.86 -0.41 17.44
C VAL A 329 11.02 -0.50 15.92
N ASP A 330 12.26 -0.55 15.44
CA ASP A 330 12.54 -0.73 14.01
C ASP A 330 12.21 -2.16 13.54
N GLU A 331 12.46 -3.17 14.38
CA GLU A 331 12.07 -4.55 14.08
C GLU A 331 10.55 -4.74 14.01
N GLY A 332 9.81 -4.14 14.94
CA GLY A 332 8.34 -4.12 14.93
C GLY A 332 7.78 -3.39 13.71
N TYR A 333 8.40 -2.27 13.31
CA TYR A 333 8.06 -1.56 12.08
C TYR A 333 8.24 -2.46 10.84
N ARG A 334 9.40 -3.13 10.72
CA ARG A 334 9.66 -4.09 9.63
C ARG A 334 8.67 -5.25 9.65
N LEU A 335 8.36 -5.79 10.82
CA LEU A 335 7.35 -6.84 10.98
C LEU A 335 5.98 -6.40 10.46
N GLY A 336 5.52 -5.20 10.84
CA GLY A 336 4.24 -4.69 10.35
C GLY A 336 4.20 -4.50 8.83
N ASN A 337 5.30 -4.02 8.23
CA ASN A 337 5.42 -3.93 6.78
C ASN A 337 5.29 -5.29 6.10
N ARG A 338 5.93 -6.33 6.67
CA ARG A 338 5.82 -7.71 6.19
C ARG A 338 4.39 -8.27 6.36
N LEU A 339 3.72 -7.93 7.45
CA LEU A 339 2.31 -8.25 7.73
C LEU A 339 1.32 -7.49 6.83
N GLY A 340 1.80 -6.57 5.99
CA GLY A 340 1.00 -5.76 5.09
C GLY A 340 -0.01 -4.90 5.84
N ILE A 341 0.38 -4.32 6.98
CA ILE A 341 -0.48 -3.40 7.72
C ILE A 341 -0.36 -1.99 7.11
N GLN A 342 -1.48 -1.26 7.09
CA GLN A 342 -1.56 0.07 6.46
C GLN A 342 -1.83 1.19 7.49
N GLY A 343 -1.97 0.83 8.76
CA GLY A 343 -2.29 1.76 9.82
C GLY A 343 -2.34 1.10 11.20
N THR A 344 -2.51 1.93 12.22
CA THR A 344 -2.60 1.48 13.62
C THR A 344 -3.89 1.99 14.27
N PRO A 345 -4.46 1.26 15.24
CA PRO A 345 -4.03 -0.07 15.65
C PRO A 345 -4.35 -1.09 14.55
N THR A 346 -3.52 -2.13 14.43
CA THR A 346 -3.90 -3.35 13.70
C THR A 346 -3.89 -4.49 14.70
N ILE A 347 -5.03 -5.17 14.86
CA ILE A 347 -5.24 -6.22 15.84
C ILE A 347 -5.15 -7.58 15.15
N PHE A 348 -4.46 -8.53 15.76
CA PHE A 348 -4.39 -9.91 15.34
C PHE A 348 -5.00 -10.82 16.40
N LEU A 349 -6.02 -11.57 16.00
CA LEU A 349 -6.70 -12.57 16.83
C LEU A 349 -5.81 -13.82 17.04
N PRO A 350 -6.16 -14.73 17.98
CA PRO A 350 -5.37 -15.93 18.24
C PRO A 350 -5.08 -16.79 16.99
N ASP A 351 -6.05 -16.90 16.08
CA ASP A 351 -5.94 -17.66 14.83
C ASP A 351 -5.11 -16.95 13.74
N GLY A 352 -4.65 -15.72 13.99
CA GLY A 352 -3.93 -14.89 13.02
C GLY A 352 -4.84 -13.99 12.17
N THR A 353 -6.15 -13.95 12.44
CA THR A 353 -7.07 -13.01 11.76
C THR A 353 -6.64 -11.56 11.99
N LYS A 354 -6.42 -10.82 10.90
CA LYS A 354 -6.08 -9.40 10.92
C LYS A 354 -7.34 -8.53 10.93
N ILE A 355 -7.45 -7.65 11.90
CA ILE A 355 -8.45 -6.59 11.98
C ILE A 355 -7.72 -5.25 11.84
N GLY A 356 -7.95 -4.55 10.74
CA GLY A 356 -7.39 -3.24 10.49
C GLY A 356 -8.19 -2.15 11.19
N GLY A 357 -7.52 -1.30 11.98
CA GLY A 357 -8.15 -0.21 12.71
C GLY A 357 -8.61 -0.59 14.12
N TYR A 358 -9.18 0.39 14.81
CA TYR A 358 -9.77 0.21 16.13
C TYR A 358 -11.10 -0.54 16.03
N LEU A 359 -11.28 -1.51 16.91
CA LEU A 359 -12.53 -2.20 17.16
C LEU A 359 -12.85 -2.04 18.65
N PRO A 360 -14.05 -1.55 19.04
CA PRO A 360 -14.43 -1.44 20.44
C PRO A 360 -14.35 -2.78 21.18
N ALA A 361 -14.03 -2.75 22.46
CA ALA A 361 -13.79 -3.94 23.27
C ALA A 361 -14.97 -4.93 23.24
N ASP A 362 -16.22 -4.46 23.26
CA ASP A 362 -17.39 -5.35 23.19
C ASP A 362 -17.43 -6.12 21.86
N GLN A 363 -17.22 -5.43 20.75
CA GLN A 363 -17.16 -6.08 19.43
C GLN A 363 -15.93 -6.96 19.29
N LEU A 364 -14.80 -6.59 19.92
CA LEU A 364 -13.60 -7.42 19.90
C LEU A 364 -13.82 -8.71 20.69
N LEU A 365 -14.51 -8.64 21.83
CA LEU A 365 -14.86 -9.79 22.65
C LEU A 365 -15.74 -10.80 21.90
N GLU A 366 -16.66 -10.35 21.06
CA GLU A 366 -17.44 -11.22 20.16
C GLU A 366 -16.58 -11.96 19.12
N ARG A 367 -15.37 -11.45 18.82
CA ARG A 367 -14.46 -12.04 17.84
C ARG A 367 -13.41 -12.98 18.44
N VAL A 368 -13.15 -12.89 19.74
CA VAL A 368 -12.13 -13.69 20.44
C VAL A 368 -12.70 -14.82 21.30
N GLN A 369 -14.01 -14.86 21.49
CA GLN A 369 -14.71 -15.88 22.29
C GLN A 369 -14.96 -17.17 21.53
#